data_AF-I0R0H7-F1
#
_entry.id   AF-I0R0H7-F1
#
_cell.length_a   1.000
_cell.length_b   1.000
_cell.length_c   1.000
_cell.angle_alpha   90.00
_cell.angle_beta   90.00
_cell.angle_gamma   90.00
#
_symmetry.space_group_name_H-M   'P 1'
#
loop_
_entity.id
_entity.type
_entity.pdbx_description
1 polymer ?
#
loop_
_entity_poly.entity_id
_entity_poly.type
_entity_poly.pdbx_seq_one_letter_code
_entity_poly.pdbx_strand_id
1 'polypeptide(L)'
;MTGGEIAVVILAASSALFVVLLGFPLVKLGKLLDQTAATVTTFNAEFEPILAEAKTTLAEANKQLKRVDNITKDVEQVTTNISSLVAVFTASVGGPLTKMFGVVQGVAKVFGKRR
;
A
#
# COMPACT_ATOMS: atom_id res chain seq x y z
N MET A 1 52.59 31.76 -56.16
CA MET A 1 51.98 30.88 -55.16
C MET A 1 52.28 29.45 -55.55
N THR A 2 52.98 28.71 -54.69
CA THR A 2 53.25 27.29 -54.93
C THR A 2 51.99 26.46 -54.62
N GLY A 3 51.85 25.28 -55.22
CA GLY A 3 50.67 24.43 -54.98
C GLY A 3 50.47 24.06 -53.50
N GLY A 4 51.57 23.99 -52.73
CA GLY A 4 51.53 23.75 -51.28
C GLY A 4 50.92 24.90 -50.48
N GLU A 5 51.22 26.16 -50.83
CA GLU A 5 50.66 27.33 -50.15
C GLU A 5 49.14 27.41 -50.32
N ILE A 6 48.65 27.11 -51.53
CA ILE A 6 47.21 27.09 -51.83
C ILE A 6 46.51 25.98 -51.03
N ALA A 7 47.13 24.80 -50.92
CA ALA A 7 46.58 23.69 -50.15
C ALA A 7 46.44 24.04 -48.65
N VAL A 8 47.41 24.73 -48.06
CA VAL A 8 47.36 25.17 -46.66
C VAL A 8 46.24 26.19 -46.43
N VAL A 9 46.07 27.15 -47.34
CA VAL A 9 44.99 28.15 -47.24
C VAL A 9 43.61 27.48 -47.33
N ILE A 10 43.44 26.54 -48.26
CA ILE A 10 42.18 25.79 -48.40
C ILE A 10 41.91 24.97 -47.14
N LEU A 11 42.92 24.25 -46.63
CA LEU A 11 42.78 23.47 -45.39
C LEU A 11 42.39 24.36 -44.21
N ALA A 12 43.06 25.49 -44.01
CA ALA A 12 42.75 26.43 -42.93
C ALA A 12 41.31 26.96 -43.05
N ALA A 13 40.88 27.32 -44.27
CA ALA A 13 39.52 27.79 -44.51
C ALA A 13 38.46 26.70 -44.25
N SER A 14 38.70 25.45 -44.70
CA SER A 14 37.82 24.32 -44.45
C SER A 14 37.72 23.96 -42.96
N SER A 15 38.84 23.96 -42.23
CA SER A 15 38.84 23.71 -40.79
C SER A 15 38.12 24.82 -40.01
N ALA A 16 38.32 26.10 -40.39
CA ALA A 16 37.60 27.20 -39.77
C ALA A 16 36.08 27.09 -39.98
N LEU A 17 35.65 26.76 -41.21
CA LEU A 17 34.23 26.51 -41.51
C LEU A 17 33.67 25.35 -40.68
N PHE A 18 34.43 24.27 -40.52
CA PHE A 18 34.03 23.11 -39.73
C PHE A 18 33.83 23.45 -38.25
N VAL A 19 34.73 24.26 -37.66
CA VAL A 19 34.60 24.72 -36.27
C VAL A 19 33.33 25.57 -36.08
N VAL A 20 33.04 26.48 -37.00
CA VAL A 20 31.81 27.28 -36.94
C VAL A 20 30.56 26.41 -37.08
N LEU A 21 30.59 25.43 -37.98
CA LEU A 21 29.51 24.47 -38.17
C LEU A 21 29.27 23.63 -36.91
N LEU A 22 30.33 23.16 -36.24
CA LEU A 22 30.22 22.41 -34.98
C LEU A 22 29.89 23.28 -33.76
N GLY A 23 30.15 24.58 -33.80
CA GLY A 23 29.78 25.49 -32.72
C GLY A 23 28.27 25.46 -32.43
N PHE A 24 27.44 25.42 -33.47
CA PHE A 24 25.98 25.38 -33.33
C PHE A 24 25.46 24.14 -32.55
N PRO A 25 25.78 22.88 -32.93
CA PRO A 25 25.34 21.72 -32.18
C PRO A 25 25.92 21.67 -30.77
N LEU A 26 27.16 22.13 -30.55
CA LEU A 26 27.75 22.17 -29.20
C LEU A 26 27.01 23.11 -28.26
N VAL A 27 26.65 24.30 -28.73
CA VAL A 27 25.83 25.24 -27.94
C VAL A 27 24.45 24.65 -27.64
N LYS A 28 23.84 23.97 -28.62
CA LYS A 28 22.54 23.31 -28.42
C LYS A 28 22.65 22.18 -27.39
N LEU A 29 23.71 21.37 -27.44
CA LEU A 29 23.97 20.32 -26.46
C LEU A 29 24.15 20.88 -25.05
N GLY A 30 24.92 21.97 -24.89
CA GLY A 30 25.05 22.65 -23.60
C GLY A 30 23.70 23.05 -23.02
N LYS A 31 22.85 23.70 -23.83
CA LYS A 31 21.48 24.08 -23.42
C LYS A 31 20.60 22.87 -23.07
N LEU A 32 20.74 21.75 -23.78
CA LEU A 32 20.00 20.52 -23.47
C LEU A 32 20.44 19.93 -22.12
N LEU A 33 21.75 19.96 -21.81
CA LEU A 33 22.27 19.53 -20.52
C LEU A 33 21.76 20.43 -19.40
N ASP A 34 21.74 21.74 -19.60
CA ASP A 34 21.20 22.71 -18.63
C ASP A 34 19.71 22.47 -18.36
N GLN A 35 18.91 22.24 -19.42
CA GLN A 35 17.50 21.90 -19.30
C GLN A 35 17.29 20.56 -18.59
N THR A 36 18.14 19.58 -18.86
CA THR A 36 18.11 18.27 -18.19
C THR A 36 18.41 18.44 -16.69
N ALA A 37 19.44 19.20 -16.35
CA ALA A 37 19.81 19.48 -14.96
C ALA A 37 18.69 20.21 -14.21
N ALA A 38 18.06 21.21 -14.84
CA ALA A 38 16.91 21.90 -14.28
C ALA A 38 15.73 20.95 -14.08
N THR A 39 15.44 20.09 -15.06
CA THR A 39 14.36 19.10 -14.98
C THR A 39 14.58 18.11 -13.83
N VAL A 40 15.81 17.61 -13.66
CA VAL A 40 16.17 16.72 -12.54
C VAL A 40 16.00 17.43 -11.20
N THR A 41 16.39 18.70 -11.12
CA THR A 41 16.23 19.49 -9.90
C THR A 41 14.76 19.67 -9.54
N THR A 42 13.91 20.04 -10.51
CA THR A 42 12.46 20.17 -10.32
C THR A 42 11.83 18.82 -9.95
N PHE A 43 12.19 17.76 -10.65
CA PHE A 43 11.70 16.41 -10.37
C PHE A 43 12.04 15.98 -8.94
N ASN A 44 13.28 16.18 -8.49
CA ASN A 44 13.65 15.86 -7.11
C ASN A 44 12.86 16.70 -6.10
N ALA A 45 12.67 18.00 -6.36
CA ALA A 45 11.90 18.89 -5.49
C ALA A 45 10.41 18.50 -5.38
N GLU A 46 9.83 17.96 -6.45
CA GLU A 46 8.44 17.47 -6.46
C GLU A 46 8.30 16.05 -5.87
N PHE A 47 9.29 15.19 -6.03
CA PHE A 47 9.23 13.80 -5.54
C PHE A 47 9.50 13.66 -4.05
N GLU A 48 10.35 14.50 -3.46
CA GLU A 48 10.63 14.49 -2.03
C GLU A 48 9.36 14.59 -1.16
N PRO A 49 8.43 15.55 -1.38
CA PRO A 49 7.20 15.62 -0.60
C PRO A 49 6.26 14.44 -0.85
N ILE A 50 6.19 13.92 -2.09
CA ILE A 50 5.36 12.75 -2.41
C ILE A 50 5.84 11.52 -1.64
N LEU A 51 7.15 11.29 -1.57
CA LEU A 51 7.71 10.19 -0.77
C LEU A 51 7.45 10.39 0.73
N ALA A 52 7.53 11.63 1.23
CA ALA A 52 7.23 11.94 2.62
C ALA A 52 5.74 11.68 2.96
N GLU A 53 4.82 12.06 2.07
CA GLU A 53 3.39 11.81 2.22
C GLU A 53 3.06 10.31 2.11
N ALA A 54 3.68 9.60 1.16
CA ALA A 54 3.53 8.16 1.03
C ALA A 54 4.02 7.44 2.30
N LYS A 55 5.17 7.84 2.85
CA LYS A 55 5.68 7.31 4.12
C LYS A 55 4.71 7.58 5.27
N THR A 56 4.15 8.78 5.34
CA THR A 56 3.16 9.16 6.36
C THR A 56 1.88 8.33 6.21
N THR A 57 1.38 8.18 5.00
CA THR A 57 0.21 7.35 4.66
C THR A 57 0.43 5.89 5.05
N LEU A 58 1.58 5.32 4.72
CA LEU A 58 1.95 3.95 5.11
C LEU A 58 2.07 3.80 6.64
N ALA A 59 2.60 4.81 7.33
CA ALA A 59 2.67 4.81 8.78
C ALA A 59 1.27 4.84 9.42
N GLU A 60 0.36 5.67 8.90
CA GLU A 60 -1.03 5.72 9.34
C GLU A 60 -1.80 4.44 9.01
N ALA A 61 -1.62 3.88 7.81
CA ALA A 61 -2.18 2.59 7.43
C ALA A 61 -1.69 1.48 8.39
N ASN A 62 -0.41 1.46 8.76
CA ASN A 62 0.11 0.51 9.74
C ASN A 62 -0.53 0.68 11.12
N LYS A 63 -0.73 1.92 11.59
CA LYS A 63 -1.43 2.19 12.85
C LYS A 63 -2.88 1.69 12.80
N GLN A 64 -3.57 1.91 11.68
CA GLN A 64 -4.93 1.42 11.48
C GLN A 64 -5.00 -0.10 11.46
N LEU A 65 -4.06 -0.77 10.79
CA LEU A 65 -3.98 -2.24 10.81
C LEU A 65 -3.76 -2.79 12.23
N LYS A 66 -2.89 -2.17 13.03
CA LYS A 66 -2.71 -2.53 14.44
C LYS A 66 -3.99 -2.32 15.26
N ARG A 67 -4.73 -1.24 15.00
CA ARG A 67 -6.01 -0.99 15.65
C ARG A 67 -7.05 -2.04 15.28
N VAL A 68 -7.11 -2.46 14.02
CA VAL A 68 -8.01 -3.53 13.56
C VAL A 68 -7.64 -4.86 14.23
N ASP A 69 -6.36 -5.21 14.32
CA ASP A 69 -5.90 -6.42 15.02
C ASP A 69 -6.36 -6.44 16.49
N ASN A 70 -6.26 -5.30 17.19
CA ASN A 70 -6.77 -5.18 18.56
C ASN A 70 -8.30 -5.36 18.62
N ILE A 71 -9.06 -4.73 17.72
CA ILE A 71 -10.52 -4.91 17.65
C ILE A 71 -10.87 -6.38 17.38
N THR A 72 -10.14 -7.05 16.49
CA THR A 72 -10.35 -8.48 16.21
C THR A 72 -10.12 -9.33 17.45
N LYS A 73 -9.07 -9.06 18.24
CA LYS A 73 -8.84 -9.72 19.54
C LYS A 73 -9.95 -9.45 20.55
N ASP A 74 -10.38 -8.20 20.67
CA ASP A 74 -11.50 -7.82 21.56
C ASP A 74 -12.79 -8.56 21.16
N VAL A 75 -13.06 -8.67 19.86
CA VAL A 75 -14.21 -9.42 19.31
C VAL A 75 -14.09 -10.92 19.59
N GLU A 76 -12.90 -11.51 19.45
CA GLU A 76 -12.65 -12.91 19.80
C GLU A 76 -12.93 -13.17 21.29
N GLN A 77 -12.47 -12.27 22.17
CA GLN A 77 -12.72 -12.36 23.60
C GLN A 77 -14.21 -12.21 23.94
N VAL A 78 -14.90 -11.22 23.35
CA VAL A 78 -16.35 -11.04 23.53
C VAL A 78 -17.12 -12.27 23.04
N THR A 79 -16.74 -12.83 21.89
CA THR A 79 -17.37 -14.04 21.34
C THR A 79 -17.18 -15.24 22.28
N THR A 80 -15.97 -15.43 22.83
CA THR A 80 -15.68 -16.48 23.82
C THR A 80 -16.49 -16.29 25.11
N ASN A 81 -16.58 -15.06 25.60
CA ASN A 81 -17.38 -14.73 26.78
C ASN A 81 -18.87 -15.02 26.54
N ILE A 82 -19.42 -14.63 25.39
CA ILE A 82 -20.81 -14.92 25.01
C ILE A 82 -21.02 -16.44 24.90
N SER A 83 -20.12 -17.17 24.26
CA SER A 83 -20.21 -18.64 24.17
C SER A 83 -20.27 -19.28 25.56
N SER A 84 -19.44 -18.78 26.49
CA SER A 84 -19.44 -19.22 27.89
C SER A 84 -20.74 -18.87 28.60
N LEU A 85 -21.28 -17.66 28.41
CA LEU A 85 -22.58 -17.26 28.96
C LEU A 85 -23.73 -18.13 28.42
N VAL A 86 -23.73 -18.42 27.12
CA VAL A 86 -24.69 -19.32 26.49
C VAL A 86 -24.58 -20.72 27.07
N ALA A 87 -23.36 -21.26 27.22
CA ALA A 87 -23.15 -22.56 27.83
C ALA A 87 -23.68 -22.63 29.27
N VAL A 88 -23.43 -21.60 30.09
CA VAL A 88 -23.96 -21.49 31.46
C VAL A 88 -25.49 -21.39 31.46
N PHE A 89 -26.07 -20.60 30.56
CA PHE A 89 -27.52 -20.49 30.42
C PHE A 89 -28.15 -21.83 30.01
N THR A 90 -27.59 -22.51 29.01
CA THR A 90 -28.03 -23.85 28.58
C THR A 90 -27.89 -24.87 29.70
N ALA A 91 -26.80 -24.85 30.48
CA ALA A 91 -26.63 -25.73 31.64
C ALA A 91 -27.68 -25.44 32.74
N SER A 92 -27.98 -24.18 32.98
CA SER A 92 -28.93 -23.73 34.01
C SER A 92 -30.38 -24.04 33.65
N VAL A 93 -30.74 -23.95 32.36
CA VAL A 93 -32.13 -24.10 31.90
C VAL A 93 -32.40 -25.51 31.33
N GLY A 94 -31.43 -26.11 30.65
CA GLY A 94 -31.59 -27.41 29.98
C GLY A 94 -31.79 -28.57 30.95
N GLY A 95 -31.05 -28.61 32.06
CA GLY A 95 -31.19 -29.65 33.09
C GLY A 95 -32.55 -29.66 33.79
N PRO A 96 -33.05 -28.51 34.28
CA PRO A 96 -34.39 -28.42 34.87
C PRO A 96 -35.52 -28.65 33.88
N LEU A 97 -35.46 -28.08 32.67
CA LEU A 97 -36.51 -28.25 31.66
C LEU A 97 -36.70 -29.73 31.27
N THR A 98 -35.60 -30.44 30.99
CA THR A 98 -35.66 -31.87 30.65
C THR A 98 -36.25 -32.72 31.78
N LYS A 99 -35.91 -32.41 33.03
CA LYS A 99 -36.54 -33.03 34.20
C LYS A 99 -38.03 -32.72 34.29
N MET A 100 -38.46 -31.49 34.04
CA MET A 100 -39.89 -31.15 34.02
C MET A 100 -40.66 -31.90 32.92
N PHE A 101 -40.11 -31.96 31.70
CA PHE A 101 -40.72 -32.72 30.60
C PHE A 101 -40.82 -34.22 30.93
N GLY A 102 -39.78 -34.80 31.54
CA GLY A 102 -39.80 -36.19 31.99
C GLY A 102 -40.84 -36.47 33.09
N VAL A 103 -40.99 -35.55 34.05
CA VAL A 103 -42.04 -35.64 35.08
C VAL A 103 -43.43 -35.55 34.45
N VAL A 104 -43.68 -34.60 33.55
CA VAL A 104 -44.97 -34.44 32.86
C VAL A 104 -45.31 -35.69 32.04
N GLN A 105 -44.37 -36.22 31.27
CA GLN A 105 -44.59 -37.45 30.49
C GLN A 105 -44.78 -38.69 31.38
N GLY A 106 -44.01 -38.83 32.46
CA GLY A 106 -44.15 -39.93 33.41
C GLY A 106 -45.52 -39.92 34.08
N VAL A 107 -45.97 -38.74 34.53
CA VAL A 107 -47.31 -38.51 35.06
C VAL A 107 -48.37 -38.86 34.01
N ALA A 108 -48.28 -38.30 32.80
CA ALA A 108 -49.23 -38.58 31.71
C ALA A 108 -49.32 -40.08 31.37
N LYS A 109 -48.20 -40.81 31.37
CA LYS A 109 -48.16 -42.24 31.07
C LYS A 109 -48.80 -43.10 32.17
N VAL A 110 -48.66 -42.72 33.45
CA VAL A 110 -49.33 -43.39 34.57
C VAL A 110 -50.84 -43.16 34.55
N PHE A 111 -51.27 -41.94 34.21
CA PHE A 111 -52.70 -41.62 34.10
C PHE A 111 -53.34 -42.21 32.83
N GLY A 112 -52.61 -42.31 31.72
CA GLY A 112 -53.09 -42.88 30.47
C GLY A 112 -53.20 -44.41 30.46
N LYS A 113 -52.45 -45.13 31.32
CA LYS A 113 -52.48 -46.61 31.41
C LYS A 113 -53.57 -47.16 32.34
N ARG A 114 -54.40 -46.29 32.92
CA ARG A 114 -55.53 -46.64 33.80
C ARG A 114 -56.91 -46.58 33.10
N ARG A 115 -56.93 -46.63 31.76
CA ARG A 115 -58.15 -46.80 30.97
C ARG A 115 -58.05 -48.06 30.13
#